data_AF-A0A9W8EFT1-F1
#
_entry.id   AF-A0A9W8EFT1-F1
#
_cell.length_a   1.000
_cell.length_b   1.000
_cell.length_c   1.000
_cell.angle_alpha   90.00
_cell.angle_beta   90.00
_cell.angle_gamma   90.00
#
_symmetry.space_group_name_H-M   'P 1'
#
loop_
_entity.id
_entity.type
_entity.pdbx_description
1 polymer ?
#
loop_
_entity_poly.entity_id
_entity_poly.type
_entity_poly.pdbx_seq_one_letter_code
_entity_poly.pdbx_strand_id
1 'polypeptide(L)'
;MTHKLNVLLLLALALHASPARTNDVANNEAVPESAVDAPAEAPKHGVDIPKFEPYAVPGAALWEQFAESASPQWRRSKATKKGEKEARYNGEWAVEEMVELAGVEGDKGLVVKSEARHHAISTQLAKPFDPSENGLVLQYEVKLQQSLACGGAYVKLLTASFKGEFSDDTPYTLMFGPD
;
A
#
# COMPACT_ATOMS: atom_id res chain seq x y z
N MET A 1 -23.83 2.24 -22.31
CA MET A 1 -22.61 1.43 -22.18
C MET A 1 -22.53 1.00 -20.72
N THR A 2 -22.56 -0.30 -20.42
CA THR A 2 -22.48 -0.84 -19.05
C THR A 2 -21.01 -0.93 -18.63
N HIS A 3 -20.63 -0.17 -17.58
CA HIS A 3 -19.27 -0.12 -17.06
C HIS A 3 -19.07 -1.20 -15.99
N LYS A 4 -18.74 -2.42 -16.43
CA LYS A 4 -18.40 -3.52 -15.53
C LYS A 4 -16.95 -3.40 -15.05
N LEU A 5 -16.66 -3.80 -13.81
CA LEU A 5 -15.32 -3.80 -13.19
C LEU A 5 -14.79 -5.23 -13.15
N ASN A 6 -13.48 -5.45 -13.28
CA ASN A 6 -12.93 -6.82 -13.33
C ASN A 6 -11.63 -7.00 -12.54
N VAL A 7 -11.01 -5.92 -12.06
CA VAL A 7 -9.71 -5.98 -11.38
C VAL A 7 -9.64 -4.93 -10.28
N LEU A 8 -9.19 -5.32 -9.10
CA LEU A 8 -8.80 -4.41 -8.01
C LEU A 8 -7.27 -4.22 -8.07
N LEU A 9 -6.83 -2.97 -8.01
CA LEU A 9 -5.41 -2.59 -8.03
C LEU A 9 -5.09 -1.70 -6.84
N LEU A 10 -3.95 -1.95 -6.19
CA LEU A 10 -3.29 -0.99 -5.31
C LEU A 10 -2.08 -0.36 -6.04
N LEU A 11 -2.01 0.97 -6.09
CA LEU A 11 -0.88 1.70 -6.65
C LEU A 11 -0.23 2.55 -5.55
N ALA A 12 1.10 2.50 -5.47
CA ALA A 12 1.88 3.43 -4.66
C ALA A 12 3.05 4.01 -5.44
N LEU A 13 3.18 5.34 -5.40
CA LEU A 13 4.20 6.08 -6.16
C LEU A 13 5.05 6.95 -5.21
N ALA A 14 6.23 6.51 -4.83
CA ALA A 14 7.14 7.35 -4.04
C ALA A 14 8.13 8.14 -4.93
N LEU A 15 8.35 9.43 -4.64
CA LEU A 15 9.43 10.24 -5.23
C LEU A 15 10.21 10.99 -4.12
N HIS A 16 11.52 11.14 -4.32
CA HIS A 16 12.39 11.92 -3.44
C HIS A 16 12.49 13.40 -3.87
N ALA A 17 12.57 14.30 -2.88
CA ALA A 17 13.13 15.64 -3.04
C ALA A 17 14.60 15.66 -2.58
N SER A 18 15.50 16.28 -3.35
CA SER A 18 16.90 16.51 -2.98
C SER A 18 17.06 17.47 -1.79
N PRO A 19 18.16 17.39 -1.02
CA PRO A 19 18.39 18.28 0.12
C PRO A 19 18.77 19.68 -0.35
N ALA A 20 18.12 20.70 0.20
CA ALA A 20 18.51 22.10 0.03
C ALA A 20 19.73 22.46 0.89
N ARG A 21 20.58 23.30 0.30
CA ARG A 21 21.87 23.84 0.76
C ARG A 21 21.91 24.36 2.21
N THR A 22 23.08 24.15 2.79
CA THR A 22 23.67 24.78 3.98
C THR A 22 23.74 26.31 3.86
N ASN A 23 23.44 27.01 4.96
CA ASN A 23 24.03 28.30 5.27
C ASN A 23 24.36 28.34 6.77
N ASP A 24 25.64 28.47 7.06
CA ASP A 24 26.22 28.73 8.37
C ASP A 24 25.82 30.12 8.89
N VAL A 25 25.45 30.22 10.17
CA VAL A 25 25.92 31.29 11.07
C VAL A 25 26.07 30.69 12.47
N ALA A 26 27.32 30.71 12.95
CA ALA A 26 27.72 30.32 14.29
C ALA A 26 27.15 31.24 15.37
N ASN A 27 26.74 30.67 16.52
CA ASN A 27 27.20 31.18 17.80
C ASN A 27 27.12 30.12 18.91
N ASN A 28 28.10 30.22 19.79
CA ASN A 28 28.69 29.21 20.66
C ASN A 28 28.19 29.39 22.09
N GLU A 29 27.67 28.34 22.74
CA GLU A 29 27.84 28.11 24.19
C GLU A 29 27.85 26.59 24.45
N ALA A 30 28.99 26.12 24.96
CA ALA A 30 29.21 24.72 25.31
C ALA A 30 28.45 24.38 26.60
N VAL A 31 27.54 23.40 26.52
CA VAL A 31 26.89 22.75 27.67
C VAL A 31 27.53 21.36 27.81
N PRO A 32 27.97 20.95 29.02
CA PRO A 32 28.80 19.77 29.19
C PRO A 32 28.06 18.46 28.90
N GLU A 33 28.76 17.56 28.19
CA GLU A 33 28.41 16.15 28.01
C GLU A 33 28.24 15.46 29.39
N SER A 34 27.01 15.13 29.75
CA SER A 34 26.73 14.19 30.83
C SER A 34 25.75 13.12 30.34
N ALA A 35 26.24 11.89 30.28
CA ALA A 35 25.51 10.62 30.26
C ALA A 35 24.41 10.47 29.20
N VAL A 36 24.75 9.82 28.08
CA VAL A 36 23.79 9.11 27.23
C VAL A 36 23.11 8.02 28.06
N ASP A 37 21.93 8.34 28.57
CA ASP A 37 21.01 7.34 29.12
C ASP A 37 20.47 6.51 27.94
N ALA A 38 20.35 5.20 28.16
CA ALA A 38 19.83 4.25 27.18
C ALA A 38 18.42 4.69 26.71
N PRO A 39 17.97 4.34 25.49
CA PRO A 39 16.60 4.63 25.08
C PRO A 39 15.64 4.01 26.09
N ALA A 40 14.93 4.87 26.83
CA ALA A 40 13.93 4.46 27.79
C ALA A 40 12.90 3.56 27.09
N GLU A 41 12.74 2.33 27.59
CA GLU A 41 11.65 1.44 27.18
C GLU A 41 10.33 2.21 27.30
N ALA A 42 9.58 2.29 26.21
CA ALA A 42 8.25 2.87 26.21
C ALA A 42 7.39 2.16 27.29
N PRO A 43 6.56 2.89 28.05
CA PRO A 43 5.82 2.31 29.16
C PRO A 43 4.82 1.28 28.63
N LYS A 44 5.04 0.00 28.97
CA LYS A 44 4.13 -1.12 28.72
C LYS A 44 2.86 -0.93 29.56
N HIS A 45 1.98 -0.04 29.12
CA HIS A 45 0.59 -0.09 29.54
C HIS A 45 0.05 -1.42 29.00
N GLY A 46 -0.32 -2.33 29.90
CA GLY A 46 -0.80 -3.68 29.58
C GLY A 46 -2.15 -3.64 28.86
N VAL A 47 -2.16 -3.16 27.63
CA VAL A 47 -3.28 -3.30 26.71
C VAL A 47 -3.29 -4.76 26.27
N ASP A 48 -4.40 -5.45 26.54
CA ASP A 48 -4.66 -6.77 25.98
C ASP A 48 -4.89 -6.61 24.48
N ILE A 49 -3.95 -7.09 23.67
CA ILE A 49 -4.01 -7.02 22.21
C ILE A 49 -4.67 -8.32 21.73
N PRO A 50 -5.85 -8.25 21.10
CA PRO A 50 -6.51 -9.45 20.60
C PRO A 50 -5.69 -10.12 19.49
N LYS A 51 -5.85 -11.44 19.35
CA LYS A 51 -5.26 -12.19 18.24
C LYS A 51 -6.07 -12.03 16.96
N PHE A 52 -5.39 -12.04 15.83
CA PHE A 52 -6.03 -12.02 14.53
C PHE A 52 -6.89 -13.28 14.33
N GLU A 53 -8.15 -13.07 14.00
CA GLU A 53 -9.07 -14.14 13.61
C GLU A 53 -9.57 -13.86 12.19
N PRO A 54 -9.29 -14.76 11.21
CA PRO A 54 -9.77 -14.57 9.85
C PRO A 54 -11.29 -14.45 9.81
N TYR A 55 -11.79 -13.38 9.20
CA TYR A 55 -13.21 -13.21 8.93
C TYR A 55 -13.53 -13.47 7.46
N ALA A 56 -14.80 -13.76 7.15
CA ALA A 56 -15.28 -13.87 5.78
C ALA A 56 -16.55 -13.05 5.65
N VAL A 57 -16.65 -12.25 4.59
CA VAL A 57 -17.87 -11.52 4.22
C VAL A 57 -18.64 -12.33 3.17
N PRO A 58 -19.79 -12.92 3.52
CA PRO A 58 -20.60 -13.65 2.54
C PRO A 58 -21.00 -12.75 1.38
N GLY A 59 -20.76 -13.23 0.15
CA GLY A 59 -21.11 -12.50 -1.07
C GLY A 59 -20.16 -11.38 -1.47
N ALA A 60 -19.04 -11.18 -0.76
CA ALA A 60 -18.01 -10.25 -1.19
C ALA A 60 -17.43 -10.68 -2.55
N ALA A 61 -17.37 -9.73 -3.50
CA ALA A 61 -16.76 -9.96 -4.82
C ALA A 61 -15.24 -10.21 -4.73
N LEU A 62 -14.62 -9.61 -3.71
CA LEU A 62 -13.24 -9.81 -3.29
C LEU A 62 -13.16 -9.55 -1.79
N TRP A 63 -12.52 -10.45 -1.06
CA TRP A 63 -12.23 -10.32 0.36
C TRP A 63 -10.80 -10.81 0.58
N GLU A 64 -9.90 -9.90 0.90
CA GLU A 64 -8.48 -10.19 1.08
C GLU A 64 -8.03 -9.59 2.42
N GLN A 65 -7.41 -10.43 3.25
CA GLN A 65 -6.93 -10.07 4.58
C GLN A 65 -5.43 -10.38 4.74
N PHE A 66 -4.78 -11.01 3.76
CA PHE A 66 -3.36 -11.36 3.81
C PHE A 66 -2.93 -12.11 5.09
N ALA A 67 -3.83 -12.89 5.69
CA ALA A 67 -3.56 -13.69 6.90
C ALA A 67 -2.37 -14.65 6.73
N GLU A 68 -2.21 -15.13 5.49
CA GLU A 68 -1.07 -15.88 5.01
C GLU A 68 -0.32 -15.08 3.93
N SER A 69 0.68 -15.69 3.28
CA SER A 69 1.34 -15.05 2.14
C SER A 69 0.33 -14.61 1.06
N ALA A 70 0.67 -13.57 0.30
CA ALA A 70 -0.21 -13.05 -0.74
C ALA A 70 -0.63 -14.18 -1.68
N SER A 71 -1.95 -14.36 -1.82
CA SER A 71 -2.50 -15.40 -2.69
C SER A 71 -1.93 -15.28 -4.11
N PRO A 72 -1.65 -16.40 -4.80
CA PRO A 72 -1.09 -16.41 -6.17
C PRO A 72 -1.89 -15.57 -7.20
N GLN A 73 -3.12 -15.20 -6.87
CA GLN A 73 -3.99 -14.32 -7.64
C GLN A 73 -3.52 -12.86 -7.70
N TRP A 74 -2.65 -12.42 -6.79
CA TRP A 74 -2.07 -11.07 -6.80
C TRP A 74 -0.86 -11.03 -7.72
N ARG A 75 -0.95 -10.20 -8.76
CA ARG A 75 0.06 -10.10 -9.81
C ARG A 75 0.66 -8.71 -9.84
N ARG A 76 1.97 -8.66 -9.64
CA ARG A 76 2.78 -7.47 -9.91
C ARG A 76 2.75 -7.18 -11.41
N SER A 77 2.57 -5.91 -11.76
CA SER A 77 2.61 -5.50 -13.16
C SER A 77 4.03 -5.61 -13.72
N LYS A 78 4.12 -6.09 -14.96
CA LYS A 78 5.36 -6.11 -15.76
C LYS A 78 5.31 -5.10 -16.91
N ALA A 79 4.36 -4.16 -16.88
CA ALA A 79 4.24 -3.16 -17.93
C ALA A 79 5.52 -2.33 -18.06
N THR A 80 5.99 -2.18 -19.28
CA THR A 80 7.12 -1.32 -19.65
C THR A 80 6.57 -0.03 -20.26
N LYS A 81 7.28 1.09 -20.10
CA LYS A 81 6.96 2.29 -20.88
C LYS A 81 7.49 2.10 -22.30
N LYS A 82 6.82 2.66 -23.30
CA LYS A 82 7.25 2.59 -24.70
C LYS A 82 8.66 3.15 -24.84
N GLY A 83 9.62 2.30 -25.23
CA GLY A 83 11.03 2.64 -25.39
C GLY A 83 11.94 2.25 -24.23
N GLU A 84 11.38 1.74 -23.12
CA GLU A 84 12.16 1.23 -21.99
C GLU A 84 12.34 -0.29 -22.09
N LYS A 85 13.53 -0.78 -21.70
CA LYS A 85 13.85 -2.22 -21.67
C LYS A 85 13.44 -2.88 -20.35
N GLU A 86 13.20 -2.08 -19.31
CA GLU A 86 12.86 -2.55 -17.97
C GLU A 86 11.40 -2.26 -17.63
N ALA A 87 10.84 -3.06 -16.73
CA ALA A 87 9.47 -2.86 -16.24
C ALA A 87 9.41 -1.57 -15.44
N ARG A 88 8.37 -0.76 -15.72
CA ARG A 88 8.14 0.51 -15.02
C ARG A 88 7.86 0.27 -13.53
N TYR A 89 7.12 -0.79 -13.23
CA TYR A 89 6.72 -1.16 -11.87
C TYR A 89 7.71 -2.17 -11.27
N ASN A 90 8.89 -1.68 -10.94
CA ASN A 90 9.98 -2.47 -10.35
C ASN A 90 10.01 -2.42 -8.82
N GLY A 91 8.96 -1.90 -8.18
CA GLY A 91 8.80 -1.92 -6.74
C GLY A 91 8.50 -3.31 -6.16
N GLU A 92 9.01 -3.57 -4.97
CA GLU A 92 8.83 -4.83 -4.26
C GLU A 92 7.66 -4.78 -3.27
N TRP A 93 7.03 -5.94 -3.09
CA TRP A 93 5.91 -6.15 -2.19
C TRP A 93 6.20 -7.35 -1.31
N ALA A 94 5.78 -7.28 -0.06
CA ALA A 94 5.82 -8.41 0.87
C ALA A 94 4.50 -8.48 1.66
N VAL A 95 4.17 -9.64 2.21
CA VAL A 95 3.16 -9.74 3.26
C VAL A 95 3.89 -9.82 4.58
N GLU A 96 3.64 -8.86 5.45
CA GLU A 96 4.33 -8.71 6.73
C GLU A 96 3.33 -8.33 7.82
N GLU A 97 3.68 -8.67 9.06
CA GLU A 97 2.91 -8.26 10.23
C GLU A 97 3.07 -6.77 10.49
N MET A 98 1.99 -6.10 10.88
CA MET A 98 1.99 -4.68 11.18
C MET A 98 2.65 -4.43 12.53
N VAL A 99 3.68 -3.57 12.55
CA VAL A 99 4.49 -3.27 13.73
C VAL A 99 4.13 -1.93 14.37
N GLU A 100 3.88 -0.89 13.57
CA GLU A 100 3.47 0.42 14.09
C GLU A 100 2.02 0.36 14.55
N LEU A 101 1.74 0.76 15.79
CA LEU A 101 0.40 0.72 16.39
C LEU A 101 -0.26 -0.66 16.24
N ALA A 102 0.46 -1.75 16.52
CA ALA A 102 -0.07 -3.12 16.48
C ALA A 102 -1.27 -3.26 17.42
N GLY A 103 -2.48 -3.27 16.84
CA GLY A 103 -3.75 -3.37 17.57
C GLY A 103 -4.34 -4.77 17.59
N VAL A 104 -3.78 -5.67 16.78
CA VAL A 104 -4.16 -7.08 16.66
C VAL A 104 -2.88 -7.90 16.42
N GLU A 105 -2.64 -8.92 17.23
CA GLU A 105 -1.47 -9.81 17.09
C GLU A 105 -1.64 -10.72 15.86
N GLY A 106 -0.62 -10.79 15.00
CA GLY A 106 -0.67 -11.56 13.76
C GLY A 106 -1.41 -10.87 12.61
N ASP A 107 -1.78 -9.60 12.76
CA ASP A 107 -2.37 -8.79 11.69
C ASP A 107 -1.33 -8.48 10.62
N LYS A 108 -1.51 -9.11 9.46
CA LYS A 108 -0.62 -8.99 8.32
C LYS A 108 -1.29 -8.20 7.21
N GLY A 109 -0.46 -7.55 6.40
CA GLY A 109 -0.94 -6.88 5.21
C GLY A 109 0.10 -6.84 4.12
N LEU A 110 -0.34 -6.39 2.95
CA LEU A 110 0.51 -6.19 1.80
C LEU A 110 1.29 -4.89 1.95
N VAL A 111 2.62 -4.99 2.07
CA VAL A 111 3.54 -3.89 2.37
C VAL A 111 4.39 -3.57 1.14
N VAL A 112 4.51 -2.28 0.86
CA VAL A 112 5.47 -1.72 -0.12
C VAL A 112 6.86 -1.72 0.50
N LYS A 113 7.85 -2.33 -0.17
CA LYS A 113 9.20 -2.50 0.39
C LYS A 113 10.26 -1.61 -0.24
N SER A 114 10.01 -1.05 -1.43
CA SER A 114 10.99 -0.26 -2.16
C SER A 114 10.70 1.23 -2.08
N GLU A 115 11.67 2.01 -1.63
CA GLU A 115 11.57 3.47 -1.68
C GLU A 115 11.77 4.00 -3.09
N ALA A 116 11.05 5.07 -3.44
CA ALA A 116 11.13 5.74 -4.73
C ALA A 116 11.09 4.81 -5.95
N ARG A 117 10.16 3.86 -5.91
CA ARG A 117 9.81 2.98 -7.03
C ARG A 117 8.33 3.09 -7.34
N HIS A 118 7.97 2.79 -8.59
CA HIS A 118 6.58 2.63 -8.96
C HIS A 118 6.13 1.24 -8.53
N HIS A 119 5.01 1.17 -7.83
CA HIS A 119 4.42 -0.09 -7.41
C HIS A 119 3.09 -0.27 -8.09
N ALA A 120 2.88 -1.46 -8.67
CA ALA A 120 1.58 -1.85 -9.16
C ALA A 120 1.36 -3.34 -8.93
N ILE A 121 0.29 -3.65 -8.20
CA ILE A 121 -0.14 -5.03 -7.96
C ILE A 121 -1.64 -5.10 -8.10
N SER A 122 -2.11 -6.12 -8.82
CA SER A 122 -3.51 -6.27 -9.20
C SER A 122 -4.01 -7.68 -8.96
N THR A 123 -5.30 -7.81 -8.74
CA THR A 123 -5.97 -9.11 -8.73
C THR A 123 -7.30 -9.04 -9.48
N GLN A 124 -7.66 -10.13 -10.17
CA GLN A 124 -8.91 -10.21 -10.92
C GLN A 124 -10.06 -10.61 -9.99
N LEU A 125 -11.21 -9.97 -10.16
CA LEU A 125 -12.44 -10.41 -9.53
C LEU A 125 -12.88 -11.74 -10.15
N ALA A 126 -13.52 -12.60 -9.36
CA ALA A 126 -14.03 -13.88 -9.86
C ALA A 126 -15.05 -13.71 -10.99
N LYS A 127 -15.81 -12.60 -10.97
CA LYS A 127 -16.76 -12.20 -12.00
C LYS A 127 -16.73 -10.69 -12.18
N PRO A 128 -17.02 -10.18 -13.39
CA PRO A 128 -17.18 -8.75 -13.57
C PRO A 128 -18.31 -8.20 -12.69
N PHE A 129 -18.07 -7.09 -12.01
CA PHE A 129 -19.03 -6.42 -11.12
C PHE A 129 -19.68 -5.24 -11.85
N ASP A 130 -21.01 -5.10 -11.79
CA ASP A 130 -21.71 -3.93 -12.32
C ASP A 130 -22.23 -3.07 -11.15
N PRO A 131 -21.64 -1.90 -10.89
CA PRO A 131 -22.02 -1.07 -9.75
C PRO A 131 -23.40 -0.43 -9.93
N SER A 132 -23.95 -0.40 -11.15
CA SER A 132 -25.28 0.17 -11.42
C SER A 132 -26.43 -0.74 -11.00
N GLU A 133 -26.20 -2.05 -10.89
CA GLU A 133 -27.25 -3.02 -10.53
C GLU A 133 -27.40 -3.19 -9.02
N ASN A 134 -26.28 -3.23 -8.27
CA ASN A 134 -26.27 -3.63 -6.86
C ASN A 134 -25.61 -2.59 -5.92
N GLY A 135 -25.29 -1.41 -6.43
CA GLY A 135 -24.43 -0.44 -5.73
C GLY A 135 -22.98 -0.92 -5.65
N LEU A 136 -22.10 -0.16 -5.01
CA LEU A 136 -20.70 -0.52 -4.81
C LEU A 136 -20.27 -0.12 -3.41
N VAL A 137 -19.67 -1.06 -2.69
CA VAL A 137 -18.90 -0.79 -1.47
C VAL A 137 -17.46 -1.18 -1.73
N LEU A 138 -16.55 -0.22 -1.59
CA LEU A 138 -15.11 -0.43 -1.61
C LEU A 138 -14.56 0.03 -0.28
N GLN A 139 -13.95 -0.89 0.46
CA GLN A 139 -13.27 -0.62 1.72
C GLN A 139 -11.91 -1.28 1.69
N TYR A 140 -10.91 -0.57 2.20
CA TYR A 140 -9.58 -1.08 2.45
C TYR A 140 -8.93 -0.21 3.52
N GLU A 141 -7.87 -0.71 4.13
CA GLU A 141 -7.13 -0.01 5.17
C GLU A 141 -5.73 0.33 4.66
N VAL A 142 -5.27 1.53 5.01
CA VAL A 142 -3.90 1.97 4.76
C VAL A 142 -3.28 2.28 6.10
N LYS A 143 -2.21 1.58 6.42
CA LYS A 143 -1.43 1.80 7.63
C LYS A 143 -0.02 2.19 7.26
N LEU A 144 0.34 3.43 7.55
CA LEU A 144 1.69 3.93 7.31
C LEU A 144 2.62 3.37 8.39
N GLN A 145 3.27 2.25 8.09
CA GLN A 145 4.28 1.61 8.95
C GLN A 145 5.58 2.44 9.02
N GLN A 146 5.78 3.34 8.07
CA GLN A 146 6.85 4.31 8.02
C GLN A 146 6.26 5.62 7.51
N SER A 147 6.93 6.75 7.74
CA SER A 147 6.47 8.02 7.19
C SER A 147 6.48 7.99 5.67
N LEU A 148 5.36 8.40 5.06
CA LEU A 148 5.24 8.53 3.61
C LEU A 148 5.49 9.98 3.23
N ALA A 149 6.68 10.28 2.74
CA ALA A 149 7.06 11.66 2.39
C ALA A 149 6.34 12.18 1.14
N CYS A 150 6.15 11.30 0.16
CA CYS A 150 5.43 11.58 -1.08
C CYS A 150 4.97 10.26 -1.67
N GLY A 151 3.67 10.12 -1.91
CA GLY A 151 3.12 9.04 -2.70
C GLY A 151 1.71 8.64 -2.32
N GLY A 152 0.96 8.15 -3.31
CA GLY A 152 -0.39 7.66 -3.07
C GLY A 152 -0.44 6.24 -2.52
N ALA A 153 -1.54 5.94 -1.85
CA ALA A 153 -1.90 4.59 -1.41
C ALA A 153 -3.35 4.30 -1.82
N TYR A 154 -3.69 4.64 -3.05
CA TYR A 154 -5.03 4.52 -3.59
C TYR A 154 -5.24 3.20 -4.34
N VAL A 155 -6.51 2.87 -4.46
CA VAL A 155 -7.01 1.73 -5.20
C VAL A 155 -7.60 2.17 -6.53
N LYS A 156 -7.39 1.40 -7.60
CA LYS A 156 -8.12 1.53 -8.87
C LYS A 156 -8.96 0.29 -9.13
N LEU A 157 -10.22 0.49 -9.53
CA LEU A 157 -11.05 -0.57 -10.08
C LEU A 157 -11.06 -0.48 -11.61
N LEU A 158 -10.48 -1.48 -12.27
CA LEU A 158 -10.28 -1.47 -13.72
C LEU A 158 -11.54 -1.87 -14.47
N THR A 159 -11.74 -1.24 -15.64
CA THR A 159 -12.86 -1.56 -16.53
C THR A 159 -12.71 -2.98 -17.11
N ALA A 160 -13.81 -3.72 -17.20
CA ALA A 160 -13.79 -5.17 -17.41
C ALA A 160 -13.20 -5.64 -18.74
N SER A 161 -13.12 -4.75 -19.74
CA SER A 161 -12.48 -5.01 -21.02
C SER A 161 -10.95 -5.13 -20.93
N PHE A 162 -10.35 -4.82 -19.78
CA PHE A 162 -8.90 -4.86 -19.63
C PHE A 162 -8.34 -6.30 -19.71
N LYS A 163 -7.37 -6.48 -20.60
CA LYS A 163 -6.56 -7.69 -20.77
C LYS A 163 -5.11 -7.24 -20.96
N GLY A 164 -4.19 -7.69 -20.11
CA GLY A 164 -2.76 -7.41 -20.26
C GLY A 164 -2.07 -7.06 -18.95
N GLU A 165 -0.93 -6.36 -19.08
CA GLU A 165 -0.17 -5.82 -17.95
C GLU A 165 -0.71 -4.45 -17.56
N PHE A 166 -0.94 -4.27 -16.26
CA PHE A 166 -1.54 -3.04 -15.75
C PHE A 166 -0.54 -1.87 -15.81
N SER A 167 -0.99 -0.70 -16.20
CA SER A 167 -0.19 0.52 -16.23
C SER A 167 -1.02 1.76 -15.89
N ASP A 168 -0.36 2.91 -15.78
CA ASP A 168 -1.01 4.20 -15.49
C ASP A 168 -2.06 4.57 -16.54
N ASP A 169 -1.87 4.10 -17.79
CA ASP A 169 -2.78 4.33 -18.92
C ASP A 169 -3.94 3.32 -18.95
N THR A 170 -3.96 2.34 -18.05
CA THR A 170 -5.01 1.32 -18.03
C THR A 170 -6.35 1.94 -17.65
N PRO A 171 -7.40 1.76 -18.47
CA PRO A 171 -8.72 2.32 -18.18
C PRO A 171 -9.28 1.80 -16.85
N TYR A 172 -9.70 2.73 -16.00
CA TYR A 172 -10.37 2.45 -14.74
C TYR A 172 -11.74 3.11 -14.69
N THR A 173 -12.64 2.53 -13.90
CA THR A 173 -13.98 3.06 -13.65
C THR A 173 -14.01 3.90 -12.37
N LEU A 174 -13.22 3.52 -11.36
CA LEU A 174 -13.11 4.23 -10.08
C LEU A 174 -11.65 4.24 -9.63
N MET A 175 -11.21 5.37 -9.08
CA MET A 175 -9.99 5.49 -8.27
C MET A 175 -10.39 6.07 -6.91
N PHE A 176 -9.95 5.45 -5.82
CA PHE A 176 -10.37 5.81 -4.48
C PHE A 176 -9.24 5.57 -3.48
N GLY A 177 -8.92 6.58 -2.66
CA GLY A 177 -7.91 6.45 -1.63
C GLY A 177 -7.15 7.73 -1.27
N PRO A 178 -6.22 7.67 -0.32
CA PRO A 178 -5.31 8.75 0.01
C PRO A 178 -4.20 8.88 -1.04
N ASP A 179 -3.81 10.13 -1.30
CA ASP A 179 -2.71 10.57 -2.16
C ASP A 179 -1.91 11.69 -1.49
#